data_AF-A0A3B9BEG2-F1
#
_entry.id   AF-A0A3B9BEG2-F1
#
_cell.length_a   1.000
_cell.length_b   1.000
_cell.length_c   1.000
_cell.angle_alpha   90.00
_cell.angle_beta   90.00
_cell.angle_gamma   90.00
#
_symmetry.space_group_name_H-M   'P 1'
#
loop_
_entity.id
_entity.type
_entity.pdbx_description
1 polymer ?
#
loop_
_entity_poly.entity_id
_entity_poly.type
_entity_poly.pdbx_seq_one_letter_code
_entity_poly.pdbx_strand_id
1 'polypeptide(L)'
;METSKIKSIDKSDNTWKGQSGTMYDYTVCLEDGTEGTAASTSPEKPPYEVGDEVEYTKTSNHWGTKLKIKKAGGFEPRTQSPDIQRRIDASWAIGHALAHTTKPEEVIEYAESLINMRNTLISKL
;
A
#
# COMPACT_ATOMS: atom_id res chain seq x y z
N MET A 1 -8.29 5.70 19.86
CA MET A 1 -8.00 6.28 18.54
C MET A 1 -9.08 7.30 18.32
N GLU A 2 -8.68 8.52 17.97
CA GLU A 2 -9.58 9.65 17.75
C GLU A 2 -9.63 9.94 16.24
N THR A 3 -10.73 10.49 15.76
CA THR A 3 -10.95 10.82 14.35
C THR A 3 -11.12 12.31 14.22
N SER A 4 -10.40 12.92 13.28
CA SER A 4 -10.49 14.36 13.03
C SER A 4 -10.00 14.71 11.64
N LYS A 5 -10.37 15.91 11.20
CA LYS A 5 -9.95 16.44 9.90
C LYS A 5 -8.64 17.20 10.05
N ILE A 6 -7.76 17.05 9.07
CA ILE A 6 -6.49 17.79 9.05
C ILE A 6 -6.75 19.24 8.65
N LYS A 7 -6.31 20.18 9.48
CA LYS A 7 -6.43 21.62 9.26
C LYS A 7 -5.18 22.22 8.58
N SER A 8 -3.99 21.82 9.00
CA SER A 8 -2.73 22.25 8.38
C SER A 8 -1.64 21.20 8.55
N ILE A 9 -0.69 21.21 7.61
CA ILE A 9 0.48 20.34 7.60
C ILE A 9 1.66 21.21 7.20
N ASP A 10 2.64 21.35 8.10
CA ASP A 10 3.85 22.10 7.88
C ASP A 10 5.06 21.17 7.99
N LYS A 11 5.94 21.20 7.00
CA LYS A 11 7.15 20.38 7.03
C LYS A 11 8.14 20.96 8.04
N SER A 12 8.66 20.13 8.92
CA SER A 12 9.76 20.49 9.81
C SER A 12 11.10 20.29 9.09
N ASP A 13 12.11 21.07 9.48
CA ASP A 13 13.50 20.88 9.02
C ASP A 13 14.13 19.61 9.63
N ASN A 14 13.47 18.99 10.61
CA ASN A 14 13.93 17.79 11.26
C ASN A 14 13.82 16.56 10.36
N THR A 15 14.98 15.96 10.10
CA THR A 15 15.13 14.72 9.33
C THR A 15 16.00 13.76 10.10
N TRP A 16 15.60 12.49 10.20
CA TRP A 16 16.32 11.48 10.96
C TRP A 16 16.32 10.11 10.27
N LYS A 17 17.26 9.23 10.64
CA LYS A 17 17.34 7.87 10.10
C LYS A 17 16.58 6.91 11.01
N GLY A 18 15.48 6.36 10.50
CA GLY A 18 14.73 5.28 11.13
C GLY A 18 15.02 3.92 10.50
N GLN A 19 14.40 2.88 11.05
CA GLN A 19 14.56 1.50 10.58
C GLN A 19 14.12 1.30 9.12
N SER A 20 13.13 2.08 8.65
CA SER A 20 12.61 2.01 7.27
C SER A 20 13.26 3.02 6.32
N GLY A 21 14.32 3.72 6.75
CA GLY A 21 15.02 4.73 5.94
C GLY A 21 14.98 6.14 6.53
N THR A 22 15.16 7.14 5.69
CA THR A 22 15.07 8.56 6.10
C THR A 22 13.63 8.91 6.42
N MET A 23 13.41 9.54 7.57
CA MET A 23 12.13 10.04 8.06
C MET A 23 12.18 11.56 8.11
N TYR A 24 11.07 12.18 7.74
CA TYR A 24 10.86 13.62 7.75
C TYR A 24 9.70 13.93 8.69
N ASP A 25 9.92 14.88 9.58
CA ASP A 25 8.92 15.29 10.56
C ASP A 25 8.03 16.39 9.97
N TYR A 26 6.74 16.30 10.26
CA TYR A 26 5.71 17.25 9.86
C TYR A 26 4.91 17.68 11.08
N THR A 27 4.72 18.98 11.26
CA THR A 27 3.79 19.52 12.25
C THR A 27 2.40 19.46 11.66
N VAL A 28 1.48 18.78 12.35
CA VAL A 28 0.10 18.59 11.89
C VAL A 28 -0.83 19.19 12.94
N CYS A 29 -1.73 20.04 12.47
CA CYS A 29 -2.83 20.59 13.26
C CYS A 29 -4.14 19.99 12.76
N LEU A 30 -4.94 19.47 13.68
CA LEU A 30 -6.26 18.91 13.44
C LEU A 30 -7.34 19.96 13.73
N GLU A 31 -8.53 19.79 13.15
CA GLU A 31 -9.66 20.71 13.35
C GLU A 31 -10.20 20.72 14.78
N ASP A 32 -10.00 19.64 15.53
CA ASP A 32 -10.33 19.57 16.97
C ASP A 32 -9.38 20.39 17.88
N GLY A 33 -8.35 21.02 17.30
CA GLY A 33 -7.35 21.80 18.03
C GLY A 33 -6.14 21.00 18.50
N THR A 34 -6.06 19.71 18.21
CA THR A 34 -4.89 18.88 18.48
C THR A 34 -3.76 19.20 17.53
N GLU A 35 -2.59 19.50 18.09
CA GLU A 35 -1.36 19.74 17.36
C GLU A 35 -0.27 18.77 17.80
N GLY A 36 0.57 18.35 16.87
CA GLY A 36 1.78 17.59 17.17
C GLY A 36 2.57 17.20 15.92
N THR A 37 3.64 16.44 16.14
CA THR A 37 4.58 16.06 15.09
C THR A 37 4.31 14.64 14.59
N ALA A 38 4.16 14.46 13.28
CA ALA A 38 4.02 13.18 12.62
C ALA A 38 5.22 12.93 11.68
N ALA A 39 5.77 11.71 11.69
CA ALA A 39 6.89 11.34 10.83
C ALA A 39 6.40 10.63 9.56
N SER A 40 6.99 10.93 8.42
CA SER A 40 6.74 10.26 7.13
C SER A 40 8.05 9.93 6.41
N THR A 41 8.05 8.85 5.63
CA THR A 41 9.20 8.47 4.77
C THR A 41 9.30 9.33 3.50
N SER A 42 8.25 10.09 3.17
CA SER A 42 8.21 10.92 1.98
C SER A 42 8.72 12.34 2.28
N PRO A 43 9.69 12.88 1.52
CA PRO A 43 10.27 14.21 1.75
C PRO A 43 9.39 15.37 1.32
N GLU A 44 8.48 15.16 0.37
CA GLU A 44 7.67 16.24 -0.22
C GLU A 44 6.33 16.39 0.49
N LYS A 45 5.65 15.29 0.79
CA LYS A 45 4.35 15.30 1.47
C LYS A 45 4.08 14.01 2.27
N PRO A 46 3.37 14.09 3.40
CA PRO A 46 2.87 12.91 4.08
C PRO A 46 1.74 12.21 3.28
N PRO A 47 1.34 10.98 3.65
CA PRO A 47 0.33 10.20 2.92
C PRO A 47 -1.13 10.70 3.07
N TYR A 48 -1.32 11.89 3.62
CA TYR A 48 -2.61 12.54 3.90
C TYR A 48 -2.51 14.02 3.54
N GLU A 49 -3.65 14.64 3.22
CA GLU A 49 -3.71 16.03 2.78
C GLU A 49 -4.59 16.88 3.70
N VAL A 50 -4.44 18.21 3.64
CA VAL A 50 -5.32 19.12 4.40
C VAL A 50 -6.76 18.91 3.95
N GLY A 51 -7.67 18.73 4.90
CA GLY A 51 -9.07 18.40 4.64
C GLY A 51 -9.40 16.90 4.66
N ASP A 52 -8.41 16.00 4.69
CA ASP A 52 -8.65 14.57 4.85
C ASP A 52 -9.13 14.27 6.28
N GLU A 53 -10.13 13.40 6.40
CA GLU A 53 -10.53 12.79 7.66
C GLU A 53 -9.60 11.63 8.00
N VAL A 54 -8.97 11.70 9.17
CA VAL A 54 -7.92 10.76 9.59
C VAL A 54 -8.17 10.25 10.99
N GLU A 55 -7.74 9.01 11.22
CA GLU A 55 -7.60 8.44 12.55
C GLU A 55 -6.23 8.78 13.10
N TYR A 56 -6.17 9.29 14.33
CA TYR A 56 -4.91 9.61 14.98
C TYR A 56 -4.81 9.03 16.39
N THR A 57 -3.56 8.79 16.79
CA THR A 57 -3.17 8.53 18.18
C THR A 57 -2.19 9.60 18.61
N LYS A 58 -2.51 10.28 19.71
CA LYS A 58 -1.64 11.24 20.37
C LYS A 58 -0.77 10.54 21.41
N THR A 59 0.53 10.79 21.37
CA THR A 59 1.47 10.35 22.42
C THR A 59 2.31 11.54 22.83
N SER A 60 2.06 12.08 24.02
CA SER A 60 2.83 13.18 24.58
C SER A 60 3.98 12.64 25.44
N ASN A 61 5.18 13.16 25.22
CA ASN A 61 6.37 12.89 26.03
C ASN A 61 7.02 14.22 26.47
N HIS A 62 8.11 14.15 27.22
CA HIS A 62 8.83 15.34 27.70
C HIS A 62 9.37 16.24 26.55
N TRP A 63 9.48 15.72 25.34
CA TRP A 63 10.00 16.43 24.16
C TRP A 63 8.93 16.93 23.20
N GLY A 64 7.64 16.71 23.52
CA GLY A 64 6.52 17.20 22.73
C GLY A 64 5.43 16.16 22.50
N THR A 65 4.50 16.49 21.59
CA THR A 65 3.41 15.62 21.20
C THR A 65 3.72 14.95 19.86
N LYS A 66 3.76 13.62 19.85
CA LYS A 66 3.89 12.85 18.62
C LYS A 66 2.52 12.34 18.18
N LEU A 67 2.19 12.57 16.91
CA LEU A 67 0.97 12.09 16.28
C LEU A 67 1.28 10.90 15.38
N LYS A 68 0.51 9.83 15.54
CA LYS A 68 0.46 8.72 14.59
C LYS A 68 -0.85 8.82 13.82
N ILE A 69 -0.77 9.25 12.57
CA ILE A 69 -1.92 9.50 11.70
C ILE A 69 -2.07 8.36 10.71
N LYS A 70 -3.30 7.90 10.54
CA LYS A 70 -3.71 6.91 9.54
C LYS A 70 -4.91 7.47 8.79
N LYS A 71 -4.99 7.21 7.48
CA LYS A 71 -6.20 7.54 6.72
C LYS A 71 -7.37 6.73 7.28
N ALA A 72 -8.50 7.39 7.53
CA ALA A 72 -9.71 6.71 8.00
C ALA A 72 -10.11 5.66 6.94
N GLY A 73 -10.35 4.42 7.37
CA GLY A 73 -10.63 3.28 6.46
C GLY A 73 -9.47 2.29 6.27
N GLY A 74 -8.27 2.57 6.79
CA GLY A 74 -7.17 1.61 6.83
C GLY A 74 -6.43 1.40 5.50
N PHE A 75 -5.58 0.37 5.45
CA PHE A 75 -4.88 -0.03 4.23
C PHE A 75 -5.90 -0.63 3.26
N GLU A 76 -6.22 0.06 2.17
CA GLU A 76 -6.95 -0.57 1.08
C GLU A 76 -5.99 -1.51 0.34
N PRO A 77 -6.18 -2.85 0.41
CA PRO A 77 -5.45 -3.74 -0.45
C PRO A 77 -5.77 -3.34 -1.89
N ARG A 78 -4.74 -3.03 -2.68
CA ARG A 78 -4.91 -2.75 -4.11
C ARG A 78 -5.74 -3.87 -4.71
N THR A 79 -6.91 -3.52 -5.23
CA THR A 79 -7.78 -4.47 -5.92
C THR A 79 -6.98 -5.03 -7.09
N GLN A 80 -6.73 -6.33 -7.06
CA GLN A 80 -5.95 -6.99 -8.10
C GLN A 80 -6.77 -6.89 -9.40
N SER A 81 -6.26 -6.14 -10.39
CA SER A 81 -7.01 -5.98 -11.63
C SER A 81 -7.14 -7.34 -12.34
N PRO A 82 -8.27 -7.60 -13.04
CA PRO A 82 -8.44 -8.83 -13.80
C PRO A 82 -7.28 -9.11 -14.77
N ASP A 83 -6.68 -8.06 -15.34
CA ASP A 83 -5.52 -8.17 -16.22
C ASP A 83 -4.24 -8.63 -15.50
N ILE A 84 -4.02 -8.18 -14.27
CA ILE A 84 -2.89 -8.67 -13.45
C ILE A 84 -3.10 -10.16 -13.16
N GLN A 85 -4.32 -10.57 -12.82
CA GLN A 85 -4.61 -11.98 -12.57
C GLN A 85 -4.39 -12.83 -13.82
N ARG A 86 -4.89 -12.39 -14.99
CA ARG A 86 -4.65 -13.08 -16.28
C ARG A 86 -3.15 -13.25 -16.58
N ARG A 87 -2.34 -12.25 -16.30
CA ARG A 87 -0.87 -12.31 -16.51
C ARG A 87 -0.19 -13.31 -15.58
N ILE A 88 -0.62 -13.37 -14.32
CA ILE A 88 -0.11 -14.35 -13.34
C ILE A 88 -0.47 -15.76 -13.80
N ASP A 89 -1.72 -15.97 -14.20
CA ASP A 89 -2.24 -17.25 -14.68
C ASP A 89 -1.47 -17.75 -15.91
N ALA A 90 -1.26 -16.87 -16.89
CA ALA A 90 -0.49 -17.18 -18.09
C ALA A 90 0.98 -17.49 -17.76
N SER A 91 1.60 -16.73 -16.85
CA SER A 91 3.00 -16.95 -16.46
C SER A 91 3.18 -18.31 -15.77
N TRP A 92 2.24 -18.70 -14.90
CA TRP A 92 2.22 -20.01 -14.26
C TRP A 92 2.09 -21.15 -15.28
N ALA A 93 1.18 -21.01 -16.24
CA ALA A 93 0.93 -22.02 -17.27
C ALA A 93 2.13 -22.19 -18.22
N ILE A 94 2.74 -21.08 -18.65
CA ILE A 94 3.96 -21.10 -19.48
C ILE A 94 5.12 -21.75 -18.71
N GLY A 95 5.30 -21.41 -17.43
CA GLY A 95 6.35 -22.02 -16.60
C GLY A 95 6.21 -23.54 -16.49
N HIS A 96 4.99 -24.05 -16.37
CA HIS A 96 4.73 -25.50 -16.37
C HIS A 96 4.93 -26.12 -17.77
N ALA A 97 4.47 -25.46 -18.82
CA ALA A 97 4.67 -25.92 -20.19
C ALA A 97 6.16 -26.06 -20.56
N LEU A 98 6.99 -25.11 -20.10
CA LEU A 98 8.44 -25.13 -20.31
C LEU A 98 9.15 -26.32 -19.65
N ALA A 99 8.54 -26.98 -18.65
CA ALA A 99 9.07 -28.21 -18.07
C ALA A 99 8.90 -29.43 -18.99
N HIS A 100 7.99 -29.36 -19.97
CA HIS A 100 7.67 -30.46 -20.88
C HIS A 100 8.24 -30.25 -22.28
N THR A 101 8.25 -29.02 -22.76
CA THR A 101 8.75 -28.67 -24.10
C THR A 101 9.40 -27.30 -24.10
N THR A 102 10.39 -27.11 -24.97
CA THR A 102 11.07 -25.83 -25.18
C THR A 102 10.73 -25.21 -26.53
N LYS A 103 9.93 -25.88 -27.36
CA LYS A 103 9.48 -25.34 -28.65
C LYS A 103 8.36 -24.32 -28.40
N PRO A 104 8.50 -23.07 -28.86
CA PRO A 104 7.55 -22.01 -28.55
C PRO A 104 6.09 -22.33 -28.88
N GLU A 105 5.83 -22.99 -30.00
CA GLU A 105 4.47 -23.34 -30.44
C GLU A 105 3.82 -24.37 -29.51
N GLU A 106 4.56 -25.41 -29.15
CA GLU A 106 4.11 -26.46 -28.22
C GLU A 106 3.96 -25.92 -26.78
N VAL A 107 4.79 -24.96 -26.37
CA VAL A 107 4.68 -24.29 -25.06
C VAL A 107 3.36 -23.54 -24.96
N ILE A 108 2.96 -22.82 -26.01
CA ILE A 108 1.71 -22.07 -26.04
C ILE A 108 0.52 -23.02 -25.96
N GLU A 109 0.49 -24.05 -26.80
CA GLU A 109 -0.60 -25.04 -26.82
C GLU A 109 -0.76 -25.74 -25.46
N TYR A 110 0.36 -26.14 -24.84
CA TYR A 110 0.33 -26.77 -23.52
C TYR A 110 -0.13 -25.80 -22.43
N ALA A 111 0.34 -24.55 -22.44
CA ALA A 111 -0.09 -23.52 -21.49
C ALA A 111 -1.59 -23.22 -21.61
N GLU A 112 -2.13 -23.13 -22.83
CA GLU A 112 -3.57 -22.98 -23.07
C GLU A 112 -4.37 -24.15 -22.50
N SER A 113 -3.90 -25.38 -22.71
CA SER A 113 -4.55 -26.58 -22.17
C SER A 113 -4.62 -26.56 -20.63
N LEU A 114 -3.56 -26.11 -19.95
CA LEU A 114 -3.49 -26.00 -18.49
C LEU A 114 -4.46 -24.94 -17.95
N ILE A 115 -4.56 -23.78 -18.61
CA ILE A 115 -5.51 -22.73 -18.23
C ILE A 115 -6.95 -23.23 -18.38
N ASN A 116 -7.26 -23.90 -19.49
CA ASN A 116 -8.59 -24.45 -19.74
C ASN A 116 -8.96 -25.53 -18.72
N MET A 117 -8.03 -26.43 -18.39
CA MET A 117 -8.22 -27.44 -17.36
C MET A 117 -8.49 -26.81 -16.00
N ARG A 118 -7.72 -25.79 -15.62
CA ARG A 118 -7.93 -25.04 -14.39
C ARG A 118 -9.31 -24.39 -14.34
N ASN A 119 -9.70 -23.67 -15.38
CA ASN A 119 -10.99 -22.99 -15.43
C ASN A 119 -12.15 -24.01 -15.37
N THR A 120 -11.99 -25.16 -16.02
CA THR A 120 -12.96 -26.26 -15.94
C THR A 120 -13.08 -26.79 -14.51
N LEU A 121 -11.97 -27.00 -13.80
CA LEU A 121 -11.98 -27.44 -12.41
C LEU A 121 -12.68 -26.42 -11.51
N ILE A 122 -12.35 -25.13 -11.64
CA ILE A 122 -12.96 -24.05 -10.86
C ILE A 122 -14.48 -24.01 -11.08
N SER A 123 -14.95 -24.18 -12.32
CA SER A 123 -16.39 -24.16 -12.62
C SER A 123 -17.20 -25.30 -11.97
N LYS A 124 -16.51 -26.34 -11.47
CA LYS A 124 -17.12 -27.50 -10.81
C LYS A 124 -17.09 -27.42 -9.28
N LEU A 125 -16.38 -26.44 -8.71
CA LEU A 125 -16.30 -26.17 -7.27
C LEU A 125 -17.35 -25.14 -6.87
#